data_AF-A0A3S8T3Z8-F1
#
_entry.id   AF-A0A3S8T3Z8-F1
#
_cell.length_a   1.000
_cell.length_b   1.000
_cell.length_c   1.000
_cell.angle_alpha   90.00
_cell.angle_beta   90.00
_cell.angle_gamma   90.00
#
_symmetry.space_group_name_H-M   'P 1'
#
loop_
_entity.id
_entity.type
_entity.pdbx_description
1 polymer ?
#
loop_
_entity_poly.entity_id
_entity_poly.type
_entity_poly.pdbx_seq_one_letter_code
_entity_poly.pdbx_strand_id
1 'polypeptide(L)'
;MRIISLVLLLVVLTACNQSMKRNLGLIRSAPDEFMVISQPDLILPPNYDLVKPGTPVDVYSVLNGSKDVNIPIEFNQAEELMLKRLGLNSRDPAIRQSLSADKKPEDYTEEKSLIDKAGMILKRDDENQVKHIIIPAEEKNRIEENRKNNRSLLEGEIKSEKQEKTLIDKVLGK
;
A
#
# COMPACT_ATOMS: atom_id res chain seq x y z
N MET A 1 11.39 73.17 -20.40
CA MET A 1 11.89 71.88 -20.96
C MET A 1 12.17 70.84 -19.87
N ARG A 2 13.04 71.08 -18.87
CA ARG A 2 13.35 70.08 -17.81
C ARG A 2 12.17 69.66 -16.91
N ILE A 3 11.31 70.60 -16.52
CA ILE A 3 10.17 70.31 -15.63
C ILE A 3 9.09 69.47 -16.36
N ILE A 4 8.89 69.72 -17.66
CA ILE A 4 7.94 68.98 -18.49
C ILE A 4 8.40 67.53 -18.68
N SER A 5 9.71 67.32 -18.85
CA SER A 5 10.29 65.96 -18.91
C SER A 5 10.13 65.20 -17.59
N LEU A 6 10.24 65.90 -16.45
CA LEU A 6 10.06 65.29 -15.13
C LEU A 6 8.59 64.88 -14.92
N VAL A 7 7.64 65.76 -15.27
CA VAL A 7 6.20 65.47 -15.16
C VAL A 7 5.79 64.31 -16.06
N LEU A 8 6.32 64.25 -17.29
CA LEU A 8 6.06 63.15 -18.21
C LEU A 8 6.57 61.81 -17.66
N LEU A 9 7.76 61.81 -17.03
CA LEU A 9 8.32 60.61 -16.41
C LEU A 9 7.48 60.11 -15.23
N LEU A 10 6.93 61.01 -14.41
CA LEU A 10 6.05 60.62 -13.31
C LEU A 10 4.73 60.00 -13.81
N VAL A 11 4.18 60.47 -14.93
CA VAL A 11 2.95 59.90 -15.52
C VAL A 11 3.18 58.48 -16.06
N VAL A 12 4.35 58.19 -16.62
CA VAL A 12 4.69 56.85 -17.10
C VAL A 12 4.88 55.86 -15.94
N LEU A 13 5.42 56.31 -14.80
CA LEU A 13 5.60 55.47 -13.62
C LEU A 13 4.28 55.08 -12.93
N THR A 14 3.27 55.97 -12.94
CA THR A 14 1.96 55.67 -12.33
C THR A 14 1.04 54.84 -13.23
N ALA A 15 1.37 54.70 -14.53
CA ALA A 15 0.64 53.85 -15.46
C ALA A 15 0.85 52.34 -15.23
N CYS A 16 1.86 51.94 -14.44
CA CYS A 16 2.08 50.56 -14.04
C CYS A 16 1.10 50.14 -12.92
N ASN A 17 -0.18 50.04 -13.31
CA ASN A 17 -1.31 49.78 -12.43
C ASN A 17 -1.46 48.27 -12.12
N GLN A 18 -2.28 47.97 -11.12
CA GLN A 18 -2.65 46.64 -10.63
C GLN A 18 -3.12 45.68 -11.74
N SER A 19 -3.65 46.19 -12.85
CA SER A 19 -4.08 45.39 -14.00
C SER A 19 -2.91 44.66 -14.69
N MET A 20 -1.74 45.29 -14.83
CA MET A 20 -0.54 44.61 -15.37
C MET A 20 -0.05 43.53 -14.40
N LYS A 21 -0.06 43.80 -13.09
CA LYS A 21 0.34 42.83 -12.06
C LYS A 21 -0.57 41.60 -12.02
N ARG A 22 -1.88 41.75 -12.30
CA ARG A 22 -2.80 40.62 -12.48
C ARG A 22 -2.52 39.82 -13.75
N ASN A 23 -2.26 40.47 -14.87
CA ASN A 23 -1.93 39.80 -16.14
C ASN A 23 -0.58 39.06 -16.10
N LEU A 24 0.39 39.58 -15.34
CA LEU A 24 1.67 38.92 -15.08
C LEU A 24 1.58 37.82 -14.00
N GLY A 25 0.40 37.59 -13.40
CA GLY A 25 0.20 36.56 -12.38
C GLY A 25 0.82 36.87 -11.01
N LEU A 26 1.31 38.10 -10.79
CA LEU A 26 1.84 38.54 -9.49
C LEU A 26 0.74 38.72 -8.43
N ILE A 27 -0.52 38.83 -8.85
CA ILE A 27 -1.69 38.91 -7.98
C ILE A 27 -2.61 37.76 -8.34
N ARG A 28 -2.74 36.78 -7.45
CA ARG A 28 -3.62 35.62 -7.59
C ARG A 28 -4.82 35.81 -6.67
N SER A 29 -6.01 35.95 -7.24
CA SER A 29 -7.26 35.81 -6.48
C SER A 29 -7.54 34.31 -6.36
N ALA A 30 -7.39 33.76 -5.16
CA ALA A 30 -7.85 32.40 -4.90
C ALA A 30 -9.38 32.37 -5.12
N PRO A 31 -9.92 31.33 -5.79
CA PRO A 31 -11.36 31.11 -5.85
C PRO A 31 -11.92 31.04 -4.42
N ASP A 32 -13.11 31.59 -4.21
CA ASP A 32 -13.78 31.50 -2.92
C ASP A 32 -14.20 30.04 -2.66
N GLU A 33 -13.41 29.37 -1.83
CA GLU A 33 -13.59 27.98 -1.43
C GLU A 33 -14.84 27.75 -0.55
N PHE A 34 -15.49 28.82 -0.11
CA PHE A 34 -16.72 28.75 0.69
C PHE A 34 -17.98 29.11 -0.09
N MET A 35 -17.87 29.34 -1.40
CA MET A 35 -19.02 29.60 -2.24
C MET A 35 -19.87 28.32 -2.41
N VAL A 36 -21.03 28.29 -1.77
CA VAL A 36 -22.00 27.19 -1.91
C VAL A 36 -22.83 27.40 -3.18
N ILE A 37 -22.65 26.53 -4.17
CA ILE A 37 -23.46 26.48 -5.39
C ILE A 37 -24.58 25.46 -5.18
N SER A 38 -25.84 25.85 -5.38
CA SER A 38 -26.96 24.90 -5.37
C SER A 38 -26.95 24.04 -6.63
N GLN A 39 -26.73 22.74 -6.47
CA GLN A 39 -26.91 21.78 -7.55
C GLN A 39 -28.40 21.44 -7.70
N PRO A 40 -28.89 21.22 -8.93
CA PRO A 40 -30.25 20.72 -9.15
C PRO A 40 -30.41 19.34 -8.50
N ASP A 41 -31.63 19.01 -8.09
CA ASP A 41 -31.94 17.71 -7.51
C ASP A 41 -31.57 16.57 -8.46
N LEU A 42 -30.91 15.55 -7.93
CA LEU A 42 -30.45 14.41 -8.70
C LEU A 42 -31.66 13.56 -9.13
N ILE A 43 -32.01 13.63 -10.42
CA ILE A 43 -33.09 12.80 -10.99
C ILE A 43 -32.54 11.39 -11.18
N LEU A 44 -33.07 10.42 -10.42
CA LEU A 44 -32.76 9.02 -10.64
C LEU A 44 -33.44 8.55 -11.94
N PRO A 45 -32.73 7.86 -12.84
CA PRO A 45 -33.33 7.31 -14.04
C PRO A 45 -34.41 6.28 -13.65
N PRO A 46 -35.46 6.12 -14.47
CA PRO A 46 -36.62 5.28 -14.13
C PRO A 46 -36.29 3.80 -13.95
N ASN A 47 -35.13 3.34 -14.46
CA ASN A 47 -34.67 1.97 -14.35
C ASN A 47 -33.40 1.94 -13.47
N TYR A 48 -33.55 2.08 -12.15
CA TYR A 48 -32.47 1.91 -11.17
C TYR A 48 -32.50 0.51 -10.54
N ASP A 49 -32.93 -0.50 -11.31
CA ASP A 49 -32.93 -1.89 -10.87
C ASP A 49 -31.48 -2.37 -10.74
N LEU A 50 -30.88 -2.05 -9.59
CA LEU A 50 -29.60 -2.58 -9.17
C LEU A 50 -29.74 -4.10 -9.14
N VAL A 51 -28.81 -4.77 -9.84
CA VAL A 51 -28.64 -6.21 -9.68
C VAL A 51 -28.42 -6.48 -8.20
N LYS A 52 -29.29 -7.28 -7.59
CA LYS A 52 -29.16 -7.64 -6.17
C LYS A 52 -27.77 -8.22 -5.96
N PRO A 53 -27.02 -7.79 -4.93
CA PRO A 53 -25.73 -8.39 -4.64
C PRO A 53 -25.94 -9.90 -4.49
N GLY A 54 -25.14 -10.68 -5.24
CA GLY A 54 -25.18 -12.13 -5.15
C GLY A 54 -24.94 -12.60 -3.71
N THR A 55 -25.38 -13.81 -3.39
CA THR A 55 -25.09 -14.44 -2.10
C THR A 55 -23.59 -14.34 -1.83
N PRO A 56 -23.15 -13.94 -0.62
CA PRO A 56 -21.73 -13.85 -0.31
C PRO A 56 -21.11 -15.22 -0.52
N VAL A 57 -20.34 -15.35 -1.60
CA VAL A 57 -19.43 -16.48 -1.78
C VAL A 57 -18.33 -16.28 -0.77
N ASP A 58 -18.05 -17.26 0.08
CA ASP A 58 -16.96 -17.21 1.05
C ASP A 58 -15.61 -17.09 0.33
N VAL A 59 -15.22 -15.84 0.03
CA VAL A 59 -14.03 -15.45 -0.73
C VAL A 59 -12.74 -15.92 -0.02
N TYR A 60 -12.82 -16.21 1.27
CA TYR A 60 -11.70 -16.75 2.06
C TYR A 60 -11.18 -18.10 1.55
N SER A 61 -12.04 -18.90 0.89
CA SER A 61 -11.62 -20.19 0.30
C SER A 61 -10.89 -20.03 -1.04
N VAL A 62 -11.20 -18.98 -1.79
CA VAL A 62 -10.59 -18.65 -3.10
C VAL A 62 -9.24 -17.94 -2.93
N LEU A 63 -9.10 -17.12 -1.89
CA LEU A 63 -7.86 -16.40 -1.57
C LEU A 63 -6.75 -17.32 -1.00
N ASN A 64 -7.13 -18.46 -0.41
CA ASN A 64 -6.20 -19.43 0.19
C ASN A 64 -5.57 -20.42 -0.82
N GLY A 65 -5.64 -20.13 -2.12
CA GLY A 65 -4.80 -20.78 -3.15
C GLY A 65 -4.93 -22.30 -3.24
N SER A 66 -6.01 -22.86 -2.70
CA SER A 66 -6.16 -24.30 -2.53
C SER A 66 -7.37 -24.77 -3.33
N LYS A 67 -7.05 -25.32 -4.51
CA LYS A 67 -7.90 -26.02 -5.48
C LYS A 67 -8.36 -25.12 -6.62
N ASP A 68 -8.07 -25.59 -7.84
CA ASP A 68 -8.80 -25.27 -9.05
C ASP A 68 -10.28 -25.58 -8.80
N VAL A 69 -11.00 -24.61 -8.23
CA VAL A 69 -12.45 -24.70 -8.13
C VAL A 69 -12.94 -24.46 -9.54
N ASN A 70 -13.24 -25.55 -10.26
CA ASN A 70 -13.98 -25.49 -11.50
C ASN A 70 -15.44 -25.14 -11.17
N ILE A 71 -15.65 -23.89 -10.74
CA ILE A 71 -16.97 -23.28 -10.72
C ILE A 71 -17.31 -23.09 -12.20
N PRO A 72 -18.38 -23.71 -12.73
CA PRO A 72 -18.87 -23.35 -14.05
C PRO A 72 -19.40 -21.93 -13.95
N ILE A 73 -18.51 -20.96 -14.18
CA ILE A 73 -18.89 -19.55 -14.31
C ILE A 73 -19.47 -19.46 -15.72
N GLU A 74 -20.80 -19.51 -15.82
CA GLU A 74 -21.50 -19.20 -17.06
C GLU A 74 -21.31 -17.71 -17.34
N PHE A 75 -20.40 -17.39 -18.26
CA PHE A 75 -20.16 -16.03 -18.70
C PHE A 75 -21.30 -15.56 -19.59
N ASN A 76 -21.82 -14.35 -19.32
CA ASN A 76 -22.77 -13.71 -20.23
C ASN A 76 -22.04 -13.21 -21.50
N GLN A 77 -22.76 -12.98 -22.60
CA GLN A 77 -22.19 -12.53 -23.88
C GLN A 77 -21.34 -11.25 -23.74
N ALA A 78 -21.76 -10.32 -22.87
CA ALA A 78 -21.01 -9.10 -22.59
C ALA A 78 -19.66 -9.37 -21.90
N GLU A 79 -19.63 -10.39 -21.04
CA GLU A 79 -18.47 -10.79 -20.27
C GLU A 79 -17.45 -11.53 -21.15
N GLU A 80 -17.92 -12.39 -22.05
CA GLU A 80 -17.07 -13.02 -23.07
C GLU A 80 -16.40 -11.98 -23.98
N LEU A 81 -17.15 -10.96 -24.42
CA LEU A 81 -16.60 -9.86 -25.21
C LEU A 81 -15.58 -9.02 -24.42
N MET A 82 -15.80 -8.84 -23.12
CA MET A 82 -14.87 -8.14 -22.23
C MET A 82 -13.57 -8.94 -22.07
N LEU A 83 -13.65 -10.25 -21.81
CA LEU A 83 -12.49 -11.14 -21.71
C LEU A 83 -11.67 -11.16 -23.00
N LYS A 84 -12.37 -11.16 -24.15
CA LYS A 84 -11.74 -11.08 -25.47
C LYS A 84 -11.01 -9.74 -25.68
N ARG A 85 -11.60 -8.61 -25.27
CA ARG A 85 -10.97 -7.29 -25.33
C ARG A 85 -9.79 -7.15 -24.38
N LEU A 86 -9.87 -7.79 -23.21
CA LEU A 86 -8.79 -7.83 -22.23
C LEU A 86 -7.65 -8.78 -22.62
N GLY A 87 -7.79 -9.53 -23.72
CA GLY A 87 -6.77 -10.45 -24.21
C GLY A 87 -6.51 -11.65 -23.29
N LEU A 88 -7.43 -11.93 -22.35
CA LEU A 88 -7.26 -12.99 -21.35
C LEU A 88 -7.33 -14.39 -21.97
N ASN A 89 -7.93 -14.54 -23.15
CA ASN A 89 -7.97 -15.79 -23.91
C ASN A 89 -6.58 -16.22 -24.45
N SER A 90 -5.60 -15.32 -24.46
CA SER A 90 -4.21 -15.60 -24.89
C SER A 90 -3.24 -15.75 -23.72
N ARG A 91 -3.75 -15.76 -22.49
CA ARG A 91 -2.94 -15.93 -21.29
C ARG A 91 -2.43 -17.37 -21.21
N ASP A 92 -1.12 -17.55 -21.17
CA ASP A 92 -0.52 -18.86 -20.93
C ASP A 92 -0.96 -19.38 -19.54
N PRO A 93 -1.64 -20.55 -19.48
CA PRO A 93 -2.15 -21.11 -18.23
C PRO A 93 -1.02 -21.43 -17.23
N ALA A 94 0.21 -21.63 -17.72
CA ALA A 94 1.39 -21.95 -16.91
C ALA A 94 2.16 -20.71 -16.44
N ILE A 95 1.71 -19.47 -16.70
CA ILE A 95 2.43 -18.24 -16.29
C ILE A 95 2.73 -18.21 -14.79
N ARG A 96 1.84 -18.78 -13.96
CA ARG A 96 2.10 -18.82 -12.51
C ARG A 96 3.26 -19.75 -12.18
N GLN A 97 3.43 -20.85 -12.90
CA GLN A 97 4.53 -21.80 -12.71
C GLN A 97 5.86 -21.23 -13.20
N SER A 98 5.89 -20.59 -14.37
CA SER A 98 7.08 -19.88 -14.85
C SER A 98 7.45 -18.71 -13.94
N LEU A 99 6.48 -17.91 -13.49
CA LEU A 99 6.74 -16.82 -12.55
C LEU A 99 7.23 -17.32 -11.19
N SER A 100 6.78 -18.50 -10.75
CA SER A 100 7.25 -19.11 -9.49
C SER A 100 8.64 -19.72 -9.63
N ALA A 101 9.00 -20.21 -10.83
CA ALA A 101 10.34 -20.69 -11.14
C ALA A 101 11.34 -19.53 -11.30
N ASP A 102 10.90 -18.40 -11.86
CA ASP A 102 11.69 -17.17 -12.00
C ASP A 102 11.86 -16.45 -10.67
N LYS A 103 10.83 -16.48 -9.81
CA LYS A 103 10.93 -16.10 -8.40
C LYS A 103 11.68 -17.19 -7.62
N LYS A 104 12.98 -17.31 -7.86
CA LYS A 104 13.87 -17.74 -6.77
C LYS A 104 13.57 -16.83 -5.58
N PRO A 105 13.42 -17.34 -4.36
CA PRO A 105 13.45 -16.47 -3.19
C PRO A 105 14.82 -15.79 -3.24
N GLU A 106 14.85 -14.54 -3.70
CA GLU A 106 15.92 -13.63 -3.33
C GLU A 106 15.81 -13.52 -1.83
N ASP A 107 16.65 -14.29 -1.16
CA ASP A 107 16.84 -14.17 0.27
C ASP A 107 17.40 -12.76 0.49
N TYR A 108 16.51 -11.82 0.85
CA TYR A 108 16.91 -10.46 1.24
C TYR A 108 17.63 -10.45 2.60
N THR A 109 17.92 -11.63 3.15
CA THR A 109 19.04 -11.83 4.07
C THR A 109 20.10 -12.59 3.26
N GLU A 110 21.04 -11.92 2.63
CA GLU A 110 22.37 -11.80 3.20
C GLU A 110 23.21 -10.94 2.24
N GLU A 111 23.28 -9.63 2.47
CA GLU A 111 24.60 -9.00 2.33
C GLU A 111 25.44 -9.64 3.43
N LYS A 112 26.11 -10.77 3.11
CA LYS A 112 27.08 -11.39 4.00
C LYS A 112 28.12 -10.35 4.31
N SER A 113 27.96 -9.70 5.45
CA SER A 113 28.94 -8.78 5.98
C SER A 113 30.27 -9.52 6.03
N LEU A 114 31.37 -8.86 5.67
CA LEU A 114 32.71 -9.46 5.68
C LEU A 114 33.05 -10.10 7.04
N ILE A 115 32.34 -9.70 8.08
CA ILE A 115 32.36 -10.23 9.44
C ILE A 115 31.85 -11.69 9.51
N ASP A 116 30.79 -12.05 8.78
CA ASP A 116 30.28 -13.43 8.70
C ASP A 116 31.26 -14.36 7.99
N LYS A 117 31.93 -13.86 6.95
CA LYS A 117 32.95 -14.61 6.22
C LYS A 117 34.20 -14.86 7.07
N ALA A 118 34.54 -13.91 7.96
CA ALA A 118 35.62 -14.07 8.93
C ALA A 118 35.24 -15.03 10.08
N GLY A 119 33.98 -15.00 10.53
CA GLY A 119 33.43 -15.96 11.50
C GLY A 119 33.38 -17.40 10.99
N MET A 120 33.25 -17.60 9.68
CA MET A 120 33.26 -18.93 9.09
C MET A 120 34.66 -19.58 9.03
N ILE A 121 35.73 -18.77 9.02
CA ILE A 121 37.13 -19.23 9.02
C ILE A 121 37.63 -19.50 10.45
N LEU A 122 37.17 -18.71 11.41
CA LEU A 122 37.39 -18.94 12.83
C LEU A 122 36.21 -19.74 13.38
N LYS A 123 36.26 -21.08 13.31
CA LYS A 123 35.26 -22.01 13.93
C LYS A 123 34.71 -21.44 15.23
N ARG A 124 33.60 -20.72 15.12
CA ARG A 124 32.84 -20.20 16.22
C ARG A 124 31.56 -20.98 16.15
N ASP A 125 31.43 -21.93 17.07
CA ASP A 125 30.21 -22.66 17.25
C ASP A 125 29.13 -21.63 17.62
N ASP A 126 28.37 -21.17 16.62
CA ASP A 126 27.19 -20.35 16.83
C ASP A 126 26.05 -21.25 17.32
N GLU A 127 26.26 -21.84 18.50
CA GLU A 127 25.25 -22.58 19.24
C GLU A 127 24.24 -21.64 19.93
N ASN A 128 24.37 -20.32 19.75
CA ASN A 128 23.71 -19.35 20.62
C ASN A 128 22.97 -18.21 19.91
N GLN A 129 22.54 -18.41 18.66
CA GLN A 129 21.44 -17.59 18.10
C GLN A 129 20.12 -18.23 18.44
N VAL A 130 19.79 -18.27 19.73
CA VAL A 130 18.55 -18.91 20.13
C VAL A 130 17.43 -17.95 19.83
N LYS A 131 16.60 -18.34 18.86
CA LYS A 131 15.41 -17.60 18.49
C LYS A 131 14.49 -17.50 19.71
N HIS A 132 14.32 -16.28 20.22
CA HIS A 132 13.40 -15.99 21.31
C HIS A 132 11.98 -15.90 20.74
N ILE A 133 11.09 -16.79 21.17
CA ILE A 133 9.67 -16.75 20.80
C ILE A 133 8.93 -15.93 21.84
N ILE A 134 8.13 -14.98 21.37
CA ILE A 134 7.21 -14.20 22.20
C ILE A 134 6.04 -15.10 22.61
N ILE A 135 5.73 -15.16 23.90
CA ILE A 135 4.60 -15.95 24.41
C ILE A 135 3.29 -15.21 24.10
N PRO A 136 2.41 -15.74 23.21
CA PRO A 136 1.26 -14.95 22.71
C PRO A 136 0.25 -14.56 23.79
N ALA A 137 0.04 -15.43 24.79
CA ALA A 137 -0.93 -15.21 25.85
C ALA A 137 -0.52 -14.06 26.78
N GLU A 138 0.75 -14.03 27.19
CA GLU A 138 1.28 -12.97 28.06
C GLU A 138 1.39 -11.64 27.31
N GLU A 139 1.79 -11.66 26.04
CA GLU A 139 1.87 -10.45 25.22
C GLU A 139 0.50 -9.82 24.99
N LYS A 140 -0.53 -10.65 24.74
CA LYS A 140 -1.90 -10.18 24.63
C LYS A 140 -2.35 -9.47 25.91
N ASN A 141 -2.07 -10.06 27.08
CA ASN A 141 -2.44 -9.47 28.37
C ASN A 141 -1.73 -8.12 28.60
N ARG A 142 -0.44 -8.02 28.27
CA ARG A 142 0.34 -6.77 28.35
C ARG A 142 -0.27 -5.67 27.49
N ILE A 143 -0.63 -5.99 26.24
CA ILE A 143 -1.25 -5.05 25.31
C ILE A 143 -2.60 -4.56 25.84
N GLU A 144 -3.41 -5.47 26.40
CA GLU A 144 -4.72 -5.13 26.97
C GLU A 144 -4.60 -4.21 28.19
N GLU A 145 -3.63 -4.44 29.07
CA GLU A 145 -3.35 -3.58 30.24
C GLU A 145 -2.86 -2.19 29.82
N ASN A 146 -1.95 -2.10 28.86
CA ASN A 146 -1.47 -0.83 28.32
C ASN A 146 -2.61 -0.03 27.68
N ARG A 147 -3.52 -0.72 26.96
CA ARG A 147 -4.71 -0.11 26.37
C ARG A 147 -5.69 0.41 27.43
N LYS A 148 -5.89 -0.34 28.52
CA LYS A 148 -6.75 0.09 29.65
C LYS A 148 -6.18 1.31 30.38
N ASN A 149 -4.86 1.39 30.48
CA ASN A 149 -4.16 2.45 31.21
C ASN A 149 -3.79 3.67 30.33
N ASN A 150 -4.22 3.71 29.05
CA ASN A 150 -3.84 4.73 28.07
C ASN A 150 -2.31 4.96 27.95
N ARG A 151 -1.53 3.89 28.12
CA ARG A 151 -0.07 3.91 27.93
C ARG A 151 0.29 3.50 26.51
N SER A 152 1.55 3.72 26.12
CA SER A 152 2.05 3.28 24.81
C SER A 152 2.01 1.76 24.69
N LEU A 153 1.64 1.24 23.52
CA LEU A 153 1.59 -0.22 23.27
C LEU A 153 2.98 -0.89 23.35
N LEU A 154 4.05 -0.10 23.21
CA LEU A 154 5.43 -0.57 23.26
C LEU A 154 6.04 -0.52 24.66
N GLU A 155 5.29 -0.03 25.66
CA GLU A 155 5.81 0.17 27.01
C GLU A 155 5.69 -1.10 27.84
N GLY A 156 6.75 -1.44 28.59
CA GLY A 156 6.82 -2.64 29.43
C GLY A 156 7.68 -3.78 28.86
N GLU A 157 7.91 -4.80 29.68
CA GLU A 157 8.75 -5.95 29.34
C GLU A 157 7.97 -6.98 28.50
N ILE A 158 8.57 -7.42 27.39
CA ILE A 158 8.03 -8.50 26.55
C ILE A 158 8.65 -9.80 27.03
N LYS A 159 7.84 -10.69 27.62
CA LYS A 159 8.29 -12.03 27.97
C LYS A 159 8.52 -12.87 26.72
N SER A 160 9.71 -13.44 26.63
CA SER A 160 10.08 -14.36 25.56
C SER A 160 10.72 -15.63 26.14
N GLU A 161 10.44 -16.77 25.52
CA GLU A 161 11.02 -18.06 25.87
C GLU A 161 11.97 -18.54 24.78
N LYS A 162 12.95 -19.33 25.21
CA LYS A 162 13.96 -19.95 24.35
C LYS A 162 13.29 -20.98 23.44
N GLN A 163 13.35 -20.81 22.12
CA GLN A 163 12.82 -21.82 21.21
C GLN A 163 13.66 -23.11 21.30
N GLU A 164 13.02 -24.20 21.73
CA GLU A 164 13.62 -25.53 21.62
C GLU A 164 13.66 -25.96 20.15
N LYS A 165 14.70 -26.74 19.78
CA LYS A 165 14.83 -27.32 18.45
C LYS A 165 13.56 -28.08 18.10
N THR A 166 12.98 -27.83 16.92
CA THR A 166 11.77 -28.54 16.51
C THR A 166 12.07 -30.03 16.33
N LEU A 167 11.05 -30.89 16.41
CA LEU A 167 11.22 -32.33 16.17
C LEU A 167 11.84 -32.62 14.79
N ILE A 168 11.56 -31.75 13.82
CA ILE A 168 12.09 -31.82 12.46
C ILE A 168 13.60 -31.54 12.46
N ASP A 169 14.06 -30.50 13.17
CA ASP A 169 15.49 -30.20 13.33
C ASP A 169 16.23 -31.33 14.05
N LYS A 170 15.59 -31.90 15.08
CA LYS A 170 16.15 -33.01 15.86
C LYS A 170 16.29 -34.31 15.04
N VAL A 171 15.39 -34.54 14.08
CA VAL A 171 15.43 -35.70 13.17
C VAL A 171 16.40 -35.46 12.00
N LEU A 172 16.52 -34.23 11.52
CA LEU A 172 17.43 -33.87 10.41
C LEU A 172 18.88 -33.59 10.85
N GLY A 173 19.18 -33.68 12.15
CA GLY A 173 20.53 -33.57 12.68
C GLY A 173 21.16 -32.19 12.52
N LYS A 174 20.36 -31.12 12.59
CA LYS A 174 20.84 -29.73 12.64
C LYS A 174 20.63 -29.11 14.02
#